data_AF-T0N3H4-F1
#
_entry.id   AF-T0N3H4-F1
#
_cell.length_a   1.000
_cell.length_b   1.000
_cell.length_c   1.000
_cell.angle_alpha   90.00
_cell.angle_beta   90.00
_cell.angle_gamma   90.00
#
_symmetry.space_group_name_H-M   'P 1'
#
loop_
_entity.id
_entity.type
_entity.pdbx_description
1 polymer ?
#
loop_
_entity_poly.entity_id
_entity_poly.type
_entity_poly.pdbx_seq_one_letter_code
_entity_poly.pdbx_strand_id
1 'polypeptide(L)'
;MFKGKPTILKPMEMFLNGGRKREDRDYLGRSDYIICSPITTYMYFYEDWNYTESTFLGRDVYKLEGIIDRAFTEHNQGKFSLMMDKETGIILQFLSFDDNGGIKNKVECTKLELNTPIDESVYNKDTSGYVKK
;
A
#
# COMPACT_ATOMS: atom_id res chain seq x y z
N MET A 1 19.90 4.12 -18.57
CA MET A 1 19.11 5.20 -17.93
C MET A 1 17.87 5.39 -18.77
N PHE A 2 16.68 5.16 -18.20
CA PHE A 2 15.41 5.36 -18.91
C PHE A 2 15.22 6.86 -19.16
N LYS A 3 14.83 7.26 -20.37
CA LYS A 3 14.72 8.69 -20.79
C LYS A 3 13.27 9.16 -20.95
N GLY A 4 12.28 8.34 -20.61
CA GLY A 4 10.85 8.67 -20.68
C GLY A 4 10.29 9.11 -19.32
N LYS A 5 9.18 9.87 -19.33
CA LYS A 5 8.38 10.09 -18.12
C LYS A 5 7.85 8.73 -17.66
N PRO A 6 8.07 8.31 -16.41
CA PRO A 6 7.58 7.03 -15.93
C PRO A 6 6.05 7.01 -15.98
N THR A 7 5.49 5.89 -16.41
CA THR A 7 4.05 5.67 -16.36
C THR A 7 3.62 5.52 -14.90
N ILE A 8 2.89 6.50 -14.37
CA ILE A 8 2.30 6.48 -13.03
C ILE A 8 0.83 6.06 -13.16
N LEU A 9 0.43 5.02 -12.42
CA LEU A 9 -0.94 4.52 -12.39
C LEU A 9 -1.54 4.71 -11.00
N LYS A 10 -2.83 5.04 -10.93
CA LYS A 10 -3.55 5.09 -9.64
C LYS A 10 -3.81 3.68 -9.12
N PRO A 11 -3.89 3.46 -7.78
CA PRO A 11 -4.19 2.15 -7.20
C PRO A 11 -5.42 1.47 -7.83
N MET A 12 -6.53 2.20 -7.98
CA MET A 12 -7.75 1.68 -8.60
C MET A 12 -7.58 1.33 -10.08
N GLU A 13 -6.76 2.07 -10.82
CA GLU A 13 -6.49 1.75 -12.23
C GLU A 13 -5.64 0.49 -12.37
N MET A 14 -4.70 0.28 -11.45
CA MET A 14 -3.92 -0.97 -11.36
C MET A 14 -4.81 -2.17 -11.02
N PHE A 15 -5.75 -1.99 -10.08
CA PHE A 15 -6.74 -3.02 -9.73
C PHE A 15 -7.61 -3.39 -10.93
N LEU A 16 -8.16 -2.39 -11.64
CA LEU A 16 -9.04 -2.62 -12.78
C LEU A 16 -8.31 -3.11 -14.05
N ASN A 17 -7.00 -2.83 -14.17
CA ASN A 17 -6.20 -3.14 -15.36
C ASN A 17 -4.91 -3.87 -15.01
N GLY A 18 -5.01 -5.11 -14.48
CA GLY A 18 -3.86 -5.87 -13.96
C GLY A 18 -2.71 -6.14 -14.94
N GLY A 19 -2.91 -5.92 -16.25
CA GLY A 19 -1.84 -5.98 -17.26
C GLY A 19 -0.95 -4.71 -17.33
N ARG A 20 -1.38 -3.59 -16.76
CA ARG A 20 -0.62 -2.33 -16.74
C ARG A 20 0.24 -2.25 -15.48
N LYS A 21 1.50 -1.86 -15.64
CA LYS A 21 2.45 -1.69 -14.52
C LYS A 21 2.92 -0.23 -14.47
N ARG A 22 3.12 0.28 -13.26
CA ARG A 22 3.82 1.56 -13.05
C ARG A 22 5.33 1.35 -13.18
N GLU A 23 6.02 2.34 -13.72
CA GLU A 23 7.46 2.24 -14.05
C GLU A 23 8.38 2.78 -12.95
N ASP A 24 7.82 3.49 -11.97
CA ASP A 24 8.54 4.10 -10.86
C ASP A 24 8.48 3.28 -9.55
N ARG A 25 8.00 2.03 -9.63
CA ARG A 25 7.77 1.16 -8.46
C ARG A 25 8.98 1.05 -7.53
N ASP A 26 10.17 0.89 -8.11
CA ASP A 26 11.41 0.72 -7.36
C ASP A 26 11.83 1.97 -6.59
N TYR A 27 11.36 3.16 -6.98
CA TYR A 27 11.62 4.41 -6.26
C TYR A 27 10.71 4.60 -5.04
N LEU A 28 9.56 3.91 -5.00
CA LEU A 28 8.63 4.00 -3.87
C LEU A 28 9.13 3.21 -2.66
N GLY A 29 9.94 2.18 -2.88
CA GLY A 29 10.42 1.30 -1.81
C GLY A 29 9.25 0.75 -0.98
N ARG A 30 9.26 0.99 0.34
CA ARG A 30 8.19 0.54 1.24
C ARG A 30 6.84 1.23 0.99
N SER A 31 6.79 2.44 0.42
CA SER A 31 5.52 3.14 0.17
C SER A 31 4.70 2.50 -0.94
N ASP A 32 5.32 1.64 -1.77
CA ASP A 32 4.62 0.76 -2.73
C ASP A 32 3.55 -0.09 -2.05
N TYR A 33 3.78 -0.54 -0.80
CA TYR A 33 2.82 -1.34 -0.04
C TYR A 33 1.60 -0.55 0.44
N ILE A 34 1.62 0.77 0.32
CA ILE A 34 0.51 1.68 0.69
C ILE A 34 -0.21 2.16 -0.57
N ILE A 35 0.55 2.50 -1.62
CA ILE A 35 0.04 3.10 -2.86
C ILE A 35 -0.36 2.03 -3.88
N CYS A 36 0.36 0.91 -3.94
CA CYS A 36 0.18 -0.16 -4.92
C CYS A 36 0.09 -1.51 -4.20
N SER A 37 -0.61 -1.50 -3.08
CA SER A 37 -0.50 -2.58 -2.12
C SER A 37 -0.94 -3.92 -2.70
N PRO A 38 -0.15 -5.00 -2.58
CA PRO A 38 -0.65 -6.37 -2.78
C PRO A 38 -1.77 -6.71 -1.79
N ILE A 39 -1.97 -5.89 -0.75
CA ILE A 39 -3.11 -5.99 0.16
C ILE A 39 -4.44 -5.78 -0.58
N THR A 40 -4.45 -5.01 -1.69
CA THR A 40 -5.63 -4.88 -2.55
C THR A 40 -6.04 -6.23 -3.18
N THR A 41 -5.10 -7.15 -3.39
CA THR A 41 -5.41 -8.51 -3.84
C THR A 41 -6.15 -9.33 -2.78
N TYR A 42 -6.06 -8.97 -1.50
CA TYR A 42 -6.85 -9.60 -0.44
C TYR A 42 -8.27 -9.03 -0.36
N MET A 43 -8.54 -7.89 -1.00
CA MET A 43 -9.84 -7.23 -1.00
C MET A 43 -10.87 -7.85 -1.96
N TYR A 44 -10.55 -8.97 -2.63
CA TYR A 44 -11.50 -9.67 -3.51
C TYR A 44 -12.75 -10.19 -2.78
N PHE A 45 -12.72 -10.27 -1.44
CA PHE A 45 -13.86 -10.67 -0.59
C PHE A 45 -14.38 -9.51 0.25
N TYR A 46 -14.35 -8.28 -0.28
CA TYR A 46 -14.83 -7.09 0.44
C TYR A 46 -16.28 -7.23 0.94
N GLU A 47 -17.08 -8.08 0.31
CA GLU A 47 -18.47 -8.36 0.69
C GLU A 47 -18.59 -9.08 2.03
N ASP A 48 -17.54 -9.80 2.45
CA ASP A 48 -17.49 -10.51 3.73
C ASP A 48 -16.93 -9.64 4.87
N TRP A 49 -16.55 -8.40 4.57
CA TRP A 49 -15.87 -7.53 5.53
C TRP A 49 -16.84 -6.56 6.18
N ASN A 50 -16.75 -6.46 7.50
CA ASN A 50 -17.39 -5.36 8.22
C ASN A 50 -16.49 -4.13 8.12
N TYR A 51 -17.08 -2.98 7.86
CA TYR A 51 -16.37 -1.71 7.94
C TYR A 51 -17.01 -0.79 8.97
N THR A 52 -16.16 0.08 9.51
CA THR A 52 -16.57 1.22 10.32
C THR A 52 -15.91 2.47 9.75
N GLU A 53 -16.49 3.63 10.04
CA GLU A 53 -15.89 4.91 9.68
C GLU A 53 -15.06 5.44 10.84
N SER A 54 -13.92 6.06 10.54
CA SER A 54 -13.02 6.63 11.54
C SER A 54 -12.20 7.79 10.95
N THR A 55 -11.20 8.25 11.70
CA THR A 55 -10.22 9.23 11.23
C THR A 55 -8.80 8.75 11.50
N PHE A 56 -7.89 9.03 10.56
CA PHE A 56 -6.46 8.73 10.70
C PHE A 56 -5.64 9.79 9.94
N LEU A 57 -4.58 10.31 10.57
CA LEU A 57 -3.80 11.45 10.04
C LEU A 57 -4.67 12.67 9.64
N GLY A 58 -5.78 12.90 10.36
CA GLY A 58 -6.72 14.00 10.07
C GLY A 58 -7.56 13.79 8.81
N ARG A 59 -7.62 12.56 8.29
CA ARG A 59 -8.40 12.19 7.10
C ARG A 59 -9.50 11.21 7.47
N ASP A 60 -10.63 11.29 6.77
CA ASP A 60 -11.71 10.33 6.94
C ASP A 60 -11.31 8.99 6.32
N VAL A 61 -11.48 7.91 7.08
CA VAL A 61 -11.09 6.56 6.65
C VAL A 61 -12.22 5.55 6.82
N TYR A 62 -12.19 4.52 5.98
CA TYR A 62 -12.82 3.25 6.29
C TYR A 62 -11.84 2.38 7.07
N LYS A 63 -12.26 1.89 8.24
CA LYS A 63 -11.56 0.84 8.98
C LYS A 63 -12.24 -0.49 8.65
N LEU A 64 -11.51 -1.38 7.98
CA LEU A 64 -11.96 -2.71 7.61
C LEU A 64 -11.25 -3.74 8.48
N GLU A 65 -12.00 -4.76 8.90
CA GLU A 65 -11.49 -5.88 9.69
C GLU A 65 -12.03 -7.18 9.11
N GLY A 66 -11.19 -8.22 9.10
CA GLY A 66 -11.57 -9.49 8.52
C GLY A 66 -10.51 -10.57 8.69
N ILE A 67 -10.60 -11.61 7.86
CA ILE A 67 -9.68 -12.74 7.86
C ILE A 67 -9.10 -12.90 6.44
N ILE A 68 -7.79 -12.98 6.34
CA ILE A 68 -7.09 -13.32 5.10
C ILE A 68 -6.89 -14.85 5.09
N ASP A 69 -7.42 -15.50 4.06
CA ASP A 69 -7.23 -16.94 3.89
C ASP A 69 -5.77 -17.26 3.50
N ARG A 70 -5.25 -18.36 4.06
CA ARG A 70 -3.94 -18.93 3.74
C ARG A 70 -3.73 -19.13 2.24
N ALA A 71 -4.79 -19.41 1.47
CA ALA A 71 -4.73 -19.61 0.03
C ALA A 71 -4.13 -18.40 -0.73
N PHE A 72 -4.19 -17.19 -0.16
CA PHE A 72 -3.66 -15.98 -0.78
C PHE A 72 -2.24 -15.65 -0.33
N THR A 73 -1.87 -15.99 0.90
CA THR A 73 -0.57 -15.62 1.47
C THR A 73 -0.29 -16.38 2.74
N GLU A 74 0.89 -16.97 2.85
CA GLU A 74 1.33 -17.57 4.11
C GLU A 74 1.69 -16.51 5.16
N HIS A 75 2.14 -15.33 4.71
CA HIS A 75 2.72 -14.34 5.62
C HIS A 75 1.65 -13.52 6.33
N ASN A 76 0.57 -13.13 5.64
CA ASN A 76 -0.47 -12.26 6.18
C ASN A 76 -1.80 -12.97 6.51
N GLN A 77 -1.86 -14.30 6.36
CA GLN A 77 -3.04 -15.09 6.76
C GLN A 77 -3.49 -14.80 8.20
N GLY A 78 -4.78 -15.01 8.45
CA GLY A 78 -5.40 -14.78 9.76
C GLY A 78 -6.10 -13.43 9.83
N LYS A 79 -6.37 -12.97 11.06
CA LYS A 79 -7.07 -11.69 11.27
C LYS A 79 -6.23 -10.53 10.74
N PHE A 80 -6.90 -9.52 10.19
CA PHE A 80 -6.27 -8.28 9.76
C PHE A 80 -7.12 -7.06 10.10
N SER A 81 -6.49 -5.88 10.09
CA SER A 81 -7.14 -4.58 10.13
C SER A 81 -6.51 -3.65 9.09
N LEU A 82 -7.35 -2.88 8.40
CA LEU A 82 -6.97 -2.00 7.31
C LEU A 82 -7.63 -0.63 7.52
N MET A 83 -6.87 0.45 7.43
CA MET A 83 -7.40 1.81 7.35
C MET A 83 -7.17 2.35 5.96
N MET A 84 -8.26 2.66 5.25
CA MET A 84 -8.24 3.17 3.88
C MET A 84 -8.81 4.58 3.84
N ASP A 85 -8.06 5.50 3.25
CA ASP A 85 -8.50 6.87 3.00
C ASP A 85 -9.74 6.89 2.08
N LYS A 86 -10.83 7.53 2.52
CA LYS A 86 -12.09 7.54 1.73
C LYS A 86 -11.96 8.31 0.42
N GLU A 87 -11.16 9.37 0.41
CA GLU A 87 -11.01 10.25 -0.76
C GLU A 87 -10.18 9.57 -1.86
N THR A 88 -9.09 8.90 -1.48
CA THR A 88 -8.08 8.41 -2.44
C THR A 88 -8.01 6.89 -2.58
N GLY A 89 -8.58 6.14 -1.64
CA GLY A 89 -8.41 4.68 -1.55
C GLY A 89 -7.01 4.24 -1.11
N ILE A 90 -6.14 5.17 -0.69
CA ILE A 90 -4.79 4.85 -0.21
C ILE A 90 -4.89 4.15 1.16
N ILE A 91 -4.11 3.08 1.33
CA ILE A 91 -4.05 2.33 2.59
C ILE A 91 -3.13 3.05 3.57
N LEU A 92 -3.69 3.71 4.58
CA LEU A 92 -2.91 4.44 5.56
C LEU A 92 -2.35 3.54 6.66
N GLN A 93 -3.00 2.42 6.95
CA GLN A 93 -2.49 1.41 7.88
C GLN A 93 -2.96 0.02 7.48
N PHE A 94 -2.07 -0.96 7.63
CA PHE A 94 -2.39 -2.37 7.57
C PHE A 94 -1.73 -3.12 8.73
N LEU A 95 -2.52 -3.91 9.43
CA LEU A 95 -2.11 -4.80 10.50
C LEU A 95 -2.55 -6.22 10.15
N SER A 96 -1.66 -7.19 10.36
CA SER A 96 -2.05 -8.60 10.43
C SER A 96 -1.68 -9.16 11.79
N PHE A 97 -2.47 -10.11 12.27
CA PHE A 97 -2.34 -10.66 13.61
C PHE A 97 -1.94 -12.14 13.56
N ASP A 98 -1.26 -12.59 14.61
CA ASP A 98 -1.08 -14.02 14.88
C ASP A 98 -2.31 -14.61 15.59
N ASP A 99 -2.29 -15.92 15.83
CA ASP A 99 -3.42 -16.64 16.45
C ASP A 99 -3.67 -16.22 17.91
N ASN A 100 -2.68 -15.60 18.58
CA ASN A 100 -2.80 -15.07 19.94
C ASN A 100 -3.26 -13.60 19.94
N GLY A 101 -3.47 -12.98 18.77
CA GLY A 101 -3.84 -11.57 18.63
C GLY A 101 -2.66 -10.60 18.65
N GLY A 102 -1.42 -11.08 18.64
CA GLY A 102 -0.22 -10.26 18.51
C GLY A 102 -0.06 -9.69 17.11
N ILE A 103 0.48 -8.47 16.98
CA ILE A 103 0.74 -7.88 15.66
C ILE A 103 1.91 -8.62 15.00
N LYS A 104 1.61 -9.36 13.94
CA LYS A 104 2.57 -10.09 13.13
C LYS A 104 3.26 -9.16 12.12
N ASN A 105 2.46 -8.33 11.42
CA ASN A 105 2.96 -7.34 10.48
C ASN A 105 2.25 -6.01 10.64
N LYS A 106 3.01 -4.93 10.45
CA LYS A 106 2.50 -3.57 10.43
C LYS A 106 3.09 -2.79 9.25
N VAL A 107 2.21 -2.15 8.48
CA VAL A 107 2.54 -1.08 7.55
C VAL A 107 1.71 0.13 7.97
N GLU A 108 2.36 1.26 8.20
CA GLU A 108 1.70 2.45 8.72
C GLU A 108 2.27 3.70 8.05
N CYS A 109 1.38 4.50 7.49
CA CYS A 109 1.69 5.82 6.99
C CYS A 109 1.84 6.77 8.18
N THR A 110 2.95 7.52 8.21
CA THR A 110 3.20 8.54 9.23
C THR A 110 2.90 9.96 8.73
N LYS A 111 2.89 10.15 7.40
CA LYS A 111 2.61 11.42 6.73
C LYS A 111 2.15 11.16 5.30
N LEU A 112 1.11 11.87 4.86
CA LEU A 112 0.62 11.86 3.49
C LEU A 112 0.44 13.30 2.98
N GLU A 113 1.06 13.60 1.84
CA GLU A 113 0.85 14.84 1.10
C GLU A 113 0.34 14.48 -0.29
N LEU A 114 -0.76 15.13 -0.71
CA LEU A 114 -1.42 14.87 -1.99
C LEU A 114 -1.36 16.10 -2.86
N ASN A 115 -1.34 15.90 -4.19
CA ASN A 115 -1.28 16.97 -5.18
C ASN A 115 -0.11 17.95 -4.96
N THR A 116 0.94 17.50 -4.26
CA THR A 116 2.15 18.26 -4.05
C THR A 116 3.18 17.83 -5.09
N PRO A 117 3.88 18.76 -5.76
CA PRO A 117 4.98 18.41 -6.65
C PRO A 117 6.01 17.58 -5.90
N ILE A 118 6.41 16.46 -6.47
CA ILE A 118 7.52 15.67 -5.95
C ILE A 118 8.81 16.32 -6.44
N ASP A 119 9.75 16.59 -5.53
CA ASP A 119 11.10 16.98 -5.92
C ASP A 119 11.74 15.82 -6.71
N GLU A 120 11.99 16.01 -8.01
CA GLU A 120 12.55 14.96 -8.86
C GLU A 120 13.92 14.47 -8.38
N SER A 121 14.61 15.26 -7.54
CA SER A 121 15.88 14.85 -6.92
C SER A 121 15.75 13.60 -6.06
N VAL A 122 14.57 13.29 -5.51
CA VAL A 122 14.32 12.09 -4.69
C VAL A 122 14.43 10.79 -5.50
N TYR A 123 14.27 10.86 -6.82
CA TYR A 123 14.48 9.73 -7.72
C TYR A 123 15.97 9.50 -8.00
N ASN A 124 16.86 10.43 -7.66
CA ASN A 124 18.29 10.25 -7.80
C ASN A 124 18.82 9.50 -6.57
N LYS A 125 18.86 8.17 -6.68
CA LYS A 125 19.48 7.33 -5.65
C LYS A 125 20.94 7.72 -5.49
N ASP A 126 21.34 8.12 -4.28
CA ASP A 126 22.75 8.34 -3.97
C ASP A 126 23.51 7.01 -4.10
N THR A 127 24.46 6.98 -5.01
CA THR A 127 25.32 5.82 -5.28
C THR A 127 26.75 6.07 -4.82
N SER A 128 27.01 7.18 -4.12
CA SER A 128 28.31 7.42 -3.52
C SER A 128 28.65 6.29 -2.53
N GLY A 129 29.74 5.58 -2.82
CA GLY A 129 30.15 4.39 -2.06
C GLY A 129 29.60 3.04 -2.57
N TYR A 130 28.76 3.00 -3.61
CA TYR A 130 28.42 1.74 -4.27
C TYR A 130 29.64 1.21 -5.05
N VAL A 131 30.17 0.07 -4.62
CA VAL A 131 31.17 -0.68 -5.36
C VAL A 131 30.47 -1.88 -5.99
N LYS A 132 30.44 -1.91 -7.32
CA LYS A 132 29.96 -3.07 -8.08
C LYS A 132 30.91 -4.24 -7.79
N LYS A 133 30.41 -5.24 -7.06
CA LYS A 133 31.10 -6.53 -6.89
C LYS A 133 30.99 -7.36 -8.16
#